data_AF-A0A559RIH8-F1
#
_entry.id   AF-A0A559RIH8-F1
#
_cell.length_a   1.000
_cell.length_b   1.000
_cell.length_c   1.000
_cell.angle_alpha   90.00
_cell.angle_beta   90.00
_cell.angle_gamma   90.00
#
_symmetry.space_group_name_H-M   'P 1'
#
loop_
_entity.id
_entity.type
_entity.pdbx_description
1 polymer ?
#
loop_
_entity_poly.entity_id
_entity_poly.type
_entity_poly.pdbx_seq_one_letter_code
_entity_poly.pdbx_strand_id
1 'polypeptide(L)'
;MIESILDFFVAIADLFYELKFWKKKKARRKFEKENNLPKKVMIHPYLKFFGIFIIIIFTARLFFENFLFSNNGESRTTEKIAEIEQILENEKNSLGIYPEKLNTIIRNNPLRKSITFDYWNNEFFYEQIENGLGYVLISKGKDGILKTEDDINGNKNLP
;
A
#
# COMPACT_ATOMS: atom_id res chain seq x y z
N MET A 1 27.03 -26.69 -14.48
CA MET A 1 28.52 -26.74 -14.39
C MET A 1 29.10 -25.36 -14.08
N ILE A 2 28.75 -24.31 -14.84
CA ILE A 2 29.23 -22.94 -14.61
C ILE A 2 28.75 -22.37 -13.25
N GLU A 3 27.47 -22.55 -12.88
CA GLU A 3 26.95 -22.10 -11.58
C GLU A 3 27.68 -22.75 -10.39
N SER A 4 27.90 -24.06 -10.45
CA SER A 4 28.65 -24.79 -9.42
C SER A 4 30.11 -24.33 -9.28
N ILE A 5 30.75 -23.92 -10.38
CA ILE A 5 32.10 -23.35 -10.35
C ILE A 5 32.06 -21.96 -9.70
N LEU A 6 31.05 -21.14 -10.02
CA LEU A 6 30.88 -19.81 -9.43
C LEU A 6 30.62 -19.89 -7.92
N ASP A 7 29.74 -20.78 -7.47
CA ASP A 7 29.44 -21.00 -6.05
C ASP A 7 30.69 -21.40 -5.26
N PHE A 8 31.55 -22.22 -5.86
CA PHE A 8 32.81 -22.62 -5.24
C PHE A 8 33.76 -21.42 -5.04
N PHE A 9 33.89 -20.53 -6.03
CA PHE A 9 34.69 -19.32 -5.89
C PHE A 9 34.10 -18.33 -4.87
N VAL A 10 32.77 -18.22 -4.81
CA VAL A 10 32.08 -17.41 -3.80
C VAL A 10 32.37 -17.93 -2.39
N ALA A 11 32.23 -19.24 -2.16
CA ALA A 11 32.52 -19.86 -0.88
C ALA A 11 33.99 -19.65 -0.44
N ILE A 12 34.94 -19.75 -1.37
CA ILE A 12 36.34 -19.45 -1.11
C ILE A 12 36.52 -17.98 -0.71
N ALA A 13 35.92 -17.06 -1.45
CA ALA A 13 36.01 -15.62 -1.16
C ALA A 13 35.44 -15.31 0.22
N ASP A 14 34.28 -15.86 0.58
CA ASP A 14 33.65 -15.72 1.89
C ASP A 14 34.58 -16.17 3.02
N LEU A 15 35.18 -17.35 2.87
CA LEU A 15 36.14 -17.88 3.84
C LEU A 15 37.37 -16.96 3.99
N PHE A 16 37.87 -16.38 2.90
CA PHE A 16 38.95 -15.39 2.95
C PHE A 16 38.53 -14.11 3.70
N TYR A 17 37.32 -13.61 3.48
CA TYR A 17 36.81 -12.42 4.16
C TYR A 17 36.64 -12.64 5.66
N GLU A 18 36.11 -13.79 6.06
CA GLU A 18 35.98 -14.16 7.47
C GLU A 18 37.35 -14.25 8.15
N LEU A 19 38.28 -15.01 7.57
CA LEU A 19 39.64 -15.16 8.12
C LEU A 19 40.33 -13.81 8.29
N LYS A 20 40.21 -12.92 7.28
CA LYS A 20 40.78 -11.57 7.32
C LYS A 20 40.16 -10.73 8.44
N PHE A 21 38.84 -10.79 8.62
CA PHE A 21 38.15 -10.08 9.69
C PHE A 21 38.59 -10.56 11.08
N TRP A 22 38.65 -11.88 11.29
CA TRP A 22 39.09 -12.49 12.55
C TRP A 22 40.54 -12.16 12.88
N LYS A 23 41.46 -12.22 11.89
CA LYS A 23 42.86 -11.79 12.08
C LYS A 23 42.94 -10.33 12.52
N LYS A 24 42.22 -9.43 11.86
CA LYS A 24 42.18 -8.00 12.22
C LYS A 24 41.59 -7.77 13.61
N LYS A 25 40.51 -8.48 13.96
CA LYS A 25 39.87 -8.41 15.28
C LYS A 25 40.84 -8.88 16.37
N LYS A 26 41.53 -10.00 16.17
CA LYS A 26 42.51 -10.54 17.12
C LYS A 26 43.67 -9.57 17.35
N ALA A 27 44.26 -9.03 16.27
CA ALA A 27 45.33 -8.04 16.36
C ALA A 27 44.89 -6.78 17.13
N ARG A 28 43.68 -6.29 16.86
CA ARG A 28 43.12 -5.13 17.57
C ARG A 28 42.90 -5.40 19.06
N ARG A 29 42.38 -6.57 19.44
CA ARG A 29 42.17 -6.93 20.85
C ARG A 29 43.48 -7.04 21.63
N LYS A 30 44.54 -7.57 21.00
CA LYS A 30 45.88 -7.61 21.60
C LYS A 30 46.40 -6.19 21.86
N PHE A 31 46.33 -5.32 20.86
CA PHE A 31 46.71 -3.91 20.97
C PHE A 31 45.91 -3.17 22.05
N GLU A 32 44.58 -3.37 22.13
CA GLU A 32 43.74 -2.74 23.15
C GLU A 32 44.10 -3.19 24.56
N LYS A 33 44.46 -4.47 24.75
CA LYS A 33 44.90 -5.02 26.04
C LYS A 33 46.27 -4.48 26.46
N GLU A 34 47.21 -4.36 25.52
CA GLU A 34 48.56 -3.85 25.78
C GLU A 34 48.57 -2.37 26.14
N ASN A 35 47.64 -1.59 25.57
CA ASN A 35 47.57 -0.13 25.75
C ASN A 35 46.47 0.31 26.75
N ASN A 36 45.84 -0.61 27.48
CA ASN A 36 44.72 -0.33 28.38
C ASN A 36 43.57 0.51 27.75
N LEU A 37 43.25 0.24 26.48
CA LEU A 37 42.23 0.97 25.73
C LEU A 37 40.85 0.30 25.83
N PRO A 38 39.75 1.07 25.76
CA PRO A 38 38.41 0.51 25.67
C PRO A 38 38.22 -0.28 24.36
N LYS A 39 37.38 -1.32 24.43
CA LYS A 39 37.10 -2.21 23.30
C LYS A 39 36.35 -1.46 22.20
N LYS A 40 36.96 -1.30 21.02
CA LYS A 40 36.26 -0.75 19.85
C LYS A 40 35.24 -1.76 19.29
N VAL A 41 34.09 -1.26 18.85
CA VAL A 41 33.10 -2.03 18.09
C VAL A 41 33.63 -2.29 16.68
N MET A 42 33.64 -3.57 16.28
CA MET A 42 34.06 -3.98 14.94
C MET A 42 32.88 -4.71 14.28
N ILE A 43 32.24 -4.04 13.33
CA ILE A 43 31.08 -4.56 12.60
C ILE A 43 31.57 -5.54 11.52
N HIS A 44 30.96 -6.72 11.48
CA HIS A 44 31.26 -7.75 10.47
C HIS A 44 30.88 -7.25 9.06
N PRO A 45 31.64 -7.59 8.00
CA PRO A 45 31.28 -7.25 6.62
C PRO A 45 29.82 -7.60 6.25
N TYR A 46 29.35 -8.81 6.57
CA TYR A 46 27.95 -9.21 6.31
C TYR A 46 26.90 -8.29 6.93
N LEU A 47 27.13 -7.77 8.14
CA LEU A 47 26.18 -6.85 8.78
C LEU A 47 26.08 -5.50 8.04
N LYS A 48 27.15 -5.07 7.37
CA LYS A 48 27.12 -3.87 6.53
C LYS A 48 26.28 -4.08 5.28
N PHE A 49 26.47 -5.24 4.61
CA PHE A 49 25.67 -5.60 3.44
C PHE A 49 24.21 -5.80 3.79
N PHE A 50 23.91 -6.41 4.94
CA PHE A 50 22.55 -6.55 5.44
C PHE A 50 21.88 -5.18 5.66
N GLY A 51 22.60 -4.20 6.23
CA GLY A 51 22.09 -2.84 6.37
C GLY A 51 21.76 -2.18 5.02
N ILE A 52 22.65 -2.31 4.03
CA ILE A 52 22.41 -1.81 2.67
C ILE A 52 21.19 -2.49 2.03
N PHE A 53 21.06 -3.80 2.21
CA PHE A 53 19.95 -4.57 1.68
C PHE A 53 18.59 -4.10 2.25
N ILE A 54 18.53 -3.82 3.55
CA ILE A 54 17.32 -3.24 4.18
C ILE A 54 16.98 -1.88 3.56
N ILE A 55 17.98 -1.02 3.35
CA ILE A 55 17.78 0.30 2.73
C ILE A 55 17.21 0.13 1.33
N ILE A 56 17.76 -0.78 0.52
CA ILE A 56 17.28 -1.05 -0.84
C ILE A 56 15.82 -1.51 -0.83
N ILE A 57 15.46 -2.47 0.04
CA ILE A 57 14.07 -2.94 0.17
C ILE A 57 13.14 -1.77 0.54
N PHE A 58 13.55 -0.96 1.52
CA PHE A 58 12.75 0.19 1.96
C PHE A 58 12.54 1.21 0.84
N THR A 59 13.61 1.56 0.11
CA THR A 59 13.52 2.48 -1.02
C THR A 59 12.72 1.91 -2.19
N ALA A 60 12.87 0.61 -2.46
CA ALA A 60 12.12 -0.06 -3.52
C ALA A 60 10.62 -0.07 -3.20
N ARG A 61 10.24 -0.33 -1.95
CA ARG A 61 8.85 -0.27 -1.49
C ARG A 61 8.25 1.12 -1.69
N LEU A 62 8.93 2.17 -1.23
CA LEU A 62 8.46 3.56 -1.40
C LEU A 62 8.30 3.94 -2.87
N PHE A 63 9.23 3.49 -3.73
CA PHE A 63 9.15 3.73 -5.16
C PHE A 63 7.98 2.95 -5.81
N PHE A 64 7.79 1.69 -5.42
CA PHE A 64 6.72 0.84 -5.96
C PHE A 64 5.32 1.35 -5.61
N GLU A 65 5.12 1.82 -4.38
CA GLU A 65 3.86 2.43 -3.97
C GLU A 65 3.56 3.65 -4.86
N ASN A 66 4.49 4.60 -4.99
CA ASN A 66 4.27 5.79 -5.81
C ASN A 66 4.07 5.50 -7.32
N PHE A 67 4.74 4.48 -7.87
CA PHE A 67 4.67 4.16 -9.30
C PHE A 67 3.42 3.34 -9.68
N LEU A 68 2.97 2.42 -8.82
CA LEU A 68 1.77 1.60 -9.09
C LEU A 68 0.45 2.37 -8.90
N PHE A 69 0.44 3.43 -8.07
CA PHE A 69 -0.74 4.28 -7.89
C PHE A 69 -0.86 5.39 -8.95
N SER A 70 -0.36 5.15 -10.17
CA SER A 70 -0.58 6.04 -11.31
C SER A 70 -2.08 6.11 -11.66
N ASN A 71 -2.63 7.33 -11.58
CA ASN A 71 -3.92 7.90 -12.00
C ASN A 71 -5.15 7.02 -12.36
N ASN A 72 -5.27 5.80 -11.83
CA ASN A 72 -6.43 4.93 -12.05
C ASN A 72 -7.60 5.24 -11.10
N GLY A 73 -7.45 6.27 -10.25
CA GLY A 73 -8.41 6.57 -9.19
C GLY A 73 -9.79 6.97 -9.72
N GLU A 74 -9.82 7.82 -10.74
CA GLU A 74 -11.07 8.23 -11.38
C GLU A 74 -11.78 7.03 -12.02
N SER A 75 -11.08 6.27 -12.86
CA SER A 75 -11.65 5.09 -13.53
C SER A 75 -12.23 4.06 -12.54
N ARG A 76 -11.45 3.72 -11.49
CA ARG A 76 -11.92 2.79 -10.44
C ARG A 76 -13.09 3.34 -9.63
N THR A 77 -13.13 4.65 -9.43
CA THR A 77 -14.25 5.30 -8.73
C THR A 77 -15.50 5.28 -9.59
N THR A 78 -15.39 5.54 -10.89
CA THR A 78 -16.49 5.42 -11.84
C THR A 78 -17.04 3.99 -11.93
N GLU A 79 -16.16 2.97 -11.93
CA GLU A 79 -16.57 1.56 -11.87
C GLU A 79 -17.34 1.25 -10.58
N LYS A 80 -16.85 1.73 -9.43
CA LYS A 80 -17.54 1.59 -8.14
C LYS A 80 -18.90 2.28 -8.12
N ILE A 81 -18.99 3.49 -8.67
CA ILE A 81 -20.25 4.23 -8.81
C ILE A 81 -21.23 3.38 -9.60
N ALA A 82 -20.84 2.85 -10.77
CA ALA A 82 -21.71 2.00 -11.58
C ALA A 82 -22.19 0.74 -10.82
N GLU A 83 -21.34 0.11 -10.01
CA GLU A 83 -21.73 -1.01 -9.15
C GLU A 83 -22.77 -0.59 -8.09
N ILE A 84 -22.55 0.55 -7.42
CA ILE A 84 -23.49 1.12 -6.45
C ILE A 84 -24.83 1.41 -7.12
N GLU A 85 -24.83 2.07 -8.28
CA GLU A 85 -26.04 2.41 -9.04
C GLU A 85 -26.83 1.14 -9.40
N GLN A 86 -26.14 0.07 -9.82
CA GLN A 86 -26.79 -1.21 -10.11
C GLN A 86 -27.44 -1.82 -8.85
N ILE A 87 -26.78 -1.74 -7.70
CA ILE A 87 -27.33 -2.25 -6.45
C ILE A 87 -28.52 -1.41 -5.99
N LEU A 88 -28.43 -0.08 -6.07
CA LEU A 88 -29.52 0.84 -5.72
C LEU A 88 -30.75 0.62 -6.62
N GLU A 89 -30.54 0.37 -7.91
CA GLU A 89 -31.64 0.05 -8.84
C GLU A 89 -32.32 -1.27 -8.46
N ASN A 90 -31.54 -2.29 -8.12
CA ASN A 90 -32.09 -3.57 -7.64
C ASN A 90 -32.87 -3.42 -6.33
N GLU A 91 -32.40 -2.57 -5.41
CA GLU A 91 -33.12 -2.20 -4.19
C GLU A 91 -34.46 -1.53 -4.51
N LYS A 92 -34.46 -0.51 -5.36
CA LYS A 92 -35.68 0.18 -5.78
C LYS A 92 -36.67 -0.76 -6.48
N ASN A 93 -36.20 -1.65 -7.34
CA ASN A 93 -37.06 -2.64 -7.98
C ASN A 93 -37.68 -3.64 -6.99
N SER A 94 -37.01 -3.90 -5.87
CA SER A 94 -37.48 -4.84 -4.84
C SER A 94 -38.39 -4.18 -3.79
N LEU A 95 -38.09 -2.94 -3.40
CA LEU A 95 -38.73 -2.23 -2.29
C LEU A 95 -39.64 -1.08 -2.73
N GLY A 96 -39.57 -0.69 -4.01
CA GLY A 96 -40.26 0.47 -4.58
C GLY A 96 -39.56 1.81 -4.37
N ILE A 97 -38.57 1.87 -3.48
CA ILE A 97 -37.84 3.09 -3.10
C ILE A 97 -36.34 2.82 -2.97
N TYR A 98 -35.53 3.86 -3.19
CA TYR A 98 -34.12 3.85 -2.81
C TYR A 98 -33.95 3.86 -1.28
N PRO A 99 -32.85 3.35 -0.71
CA PRO A 99 -32.62 3.37 0.73
C PRO A 99 -32.34 4.79 1.26
N GLU A 100 -32.65 5.06 2.53
CA GLU A 100 -32.34 6.36 3.17
C GLU A 100 -30.83 6.59 3.36
N LYS A 101 -30.05 5.50 3.46
CA LYS A 101 -28.60 5.54 3.69
C LYS A 101 -27.89 4.56 2.78
N LEU A 102 -26.75 4.98 2.24
CA LEU A 102 -25.95 4.13 1.35
C LEU A 102 -25.50 2.83 2.02
N ASN A 103 -25.08 2.88 3.30
CA ASN A 103 -24.63 1.69 4.04
C ASN A 103 -25.67 0.56 4.12
N THR A 104 -26.95 0.85 3.88
CA THR A 104 -28.01 -0.17 3.82
C THR A 104 -27.74 -1.22 2.74
N ILE A 105 -27.06 -0.85 1.64
CA ILE A 105 -26.78 -1.78 0.52
C ILE A 105 -25.75 -2.86 0.87
N ILE A 106 -25.03 -2.71 1.99
CA ILE A 106 -24.06 -3.69 2.47
C ILE A 106 -24.77 -4.96 2.93
N ARG A 107 -25.93 -4.85 3.62
CA ARG A 107 -26.76 -5.98 4.10
C ARG A 107 -25.97 -7.13 4.75
N ASN A 108 -24.96 -6.82 5.57
CA ASN A 108 -24.03 -7.79 6.18
C ASN A 108 -23.26 -8.69 5.17
N ASN A 109 -23.16 -8.30 3.91
CA ASN A 109 -22.35 -8.99 2.91
C ASN A 109 -20.88 -8.55 3.04
N PRO A 110 -19.95 -9.46 3.39
CA PRO A 110 -18.53 -9.12 3.54
C PRO A 110 -17.91 -8.55 2.26
N LEU A 111 -18.40 -8.96 1.09
CA LEU A 111 -17.88 -8.50 -0.21
C LEU A 111 -18.21 -7.02 -0.49
N ARG A 112 -19.21 -6.46 0.21
CA ARG A 112 -19.68 -5.07 0.02
C ARG A 112 -19.20 -4.11 1.10
N LYS A 113 -18.39 -4.57 2.06
CA LYS A 113 -18.02 -3.77 3.25
C LYS A 113 -17.34 -2.45 2.90
N SER A 114 -16.58 -2.40 1.81
CA SER A 114 -15.84 -1.22 1.35
C SER A 114 -16.50 -0.52 0.17
N ILE A 115 -17.75 -0.86 -0.18
CA ILE A 115 -18.41 -0.30 -1.36
C ILE A 115 -18.77 1.18 -1.17
N THR A 116 -18.94 1.62 0.09
CA THR A 116 -19.28 3.01 0.43
C THR A 116 -18.09 3.96 0.43
N PHE A 117 -16.89 3.46 0.12
CA PHE A 117 -15.68 4.27 -0.02
C PHE A 117 -15.22 4.31 -1.48
N ASP A 118 -14.70 5.45 -1.91
CA ASP A 118 -14.11 5.65 -3.23
C ASP A 118 -12.70 5.02 -3.34
N TYR A 119 -11.93 5.39 -4.36
CA TYR A 119 -10.54 4.93 -4.51
C TYR A 119 -9.57 5.55 -3.49
N TRP A 120 -9.83 6.78 -3.07
CA TRP A 120 -9.01 7.54 -2.12
C TRP A 120 -9.42 7.31 -0.66
N ASN A 121 -10.34 6.38 -0.42
CA ASN A 121 -10.86 6.00 0.88
C ASN A 121 -11.70 7.11 1.55
N ASN A 122 -12.32 7.97 0.74
CA ASN A 122 -13.36 8.90 1.18
C ASN A 122 -14.72 8.22 1.09
N GLU A 123 -15.62 8.50 2.04
CA GLU A 123 -16.99 8.01 1.99
C GLU A 123 -17.77 8.76 0.89
N PHE A 124 -18.50 8.01 0.05
CA PHE A 124 -19.39 8.59 -0.95
C PHE A 124 -20.45 9.46 -0.28
N PHE A 125 -20.68 10.65 -0.83
CA PHE A 125 -21.83 11.44 -0.47
C PHE A 125 -23.08 10.83 -1.11
N TYR A 126 -24.06 10.51 -0.28
CA TYR A 126 -25.32 9.93 -0.71
C TYR A 126 -26.48 10.63 0.00
N GLU A 127 -27.46 11.06 -0.78
CA GLU A 127 -28.69 11.64 -0.27
C GLU A 127 -29.88 11.13 -1.06
N GLN A 128 -30.89 10.62 -0.37
CA GLN A 128 -32.15 10.21 -0.97
C GLN A 128 -33.01 11.46 -1.23
N ILE A 129 -33.59 11.58 -2.43
CA ILE A 129 -34.46 12.70 -2.81
C ILE A 129 -35.86 12.22 -3.19
N GLU A 130 -36.81 13.16 -3.28
CA GLU A 130 -38.19 12.89 -3.73
C GLU A 130 -38.90 11.76 -2.97
N ASN A 131 -38.69 11.68 -1.65
CA ASN A 131 -39.23 10.60 -0.80
C ASN A 131 -38.85 9.18 -1.27
N GLY A 132 -37.65 9.01 -1.84
CA GLY A 132 -37.12 7.71 -2.25
C GLY A 132 -37.30 7.35 -3.71
N LEU A 133 -37.84 8.27 -4.52
CA LEU A 133 -37.92 8.09 -5.98
C LEU A 133 -36.59 8.35 -6.68
N GLY A 134 -35.72 9.19 -6.10
CA GLY A 134 -34.40 9.52 -6.61
C GLY A 134 -33.31 9.50 -5.54
N TYR A 135 -32.07 9.71 -5.97
CA TYR A 135 -30.93 9.94 -5.09
C TYR A 135 -29.86 10.79 -5.76
N VAL A 136 -28.97 11.33 -4.94
CA VAL A 136 -27.70 11.96 -5.32
C VAL A 136 -26.56 11.08 -4.83
N LEU A 137 -25.61 10.75 -5.71
CA LEU A 137 -24.40 10.00 -5.38
C LEU A 137 -23.18 10.74 -5.95
N ILE A 138 -22.23 11.09 -5.07
CA ILE A 138 -21.04 11.88 -5.42
C ILE A 138 -19.80 11.34 -4.69
N SER A 139 -18.70 11.17 -5.42
CA SER A 139 -17.37 10.97 -4.85
C SER A 139 -16.68 12.30 -4.63
N LYS A 140 -16.06 12.50 -3.46
CA LYS A 140 -15.30 13.72 -3.10
C LYS A 140 -13.91 13.82 -3.75
N GLY A 141 -13.68 13.05 -4.80
CA GLY A 141 -12.39 12.97 -5.47
C GLY A 141 -11.19 12.69 -4.57
N LYS A 142 -10.06 13.26 -4.95
CA LYS A 142 -8.77 13.07 -4.30
C LYS A 142 -8.59 14.00 -3.10
N ASP A 143 -9.21 15.18 -3.13
CA ASP A 143 -9.08 16.18 -2.08
C ASP A 143 -9.98 15.90 -0.86
N GLY A 144 -11.03 15.10 -1.02
CA GLY A 144 -11.95 14.70 0.03
C GLY A 144 -12.94 15.79 0.43
N ILE A 145 -13.07 16.84 -0.37
CA ILE A 145 -13.98 17.99 -0.17
C ILE A 145 -15.14 17.86 -1.17
N LEU A 146 -16.33 18.35 -0.80
CA LEU A 146 -17.48 18.39 -1.70
C LEU A 146 -17.55 19.75 -2.40
N LYS A 147 -18.08 19.75 -3.63
CA LYS A 147 -18.28 20.89 -4.53
C LYS A 147 -16.97 21.44 -5.08
N THR A 148 -16.07 20.54 -5.45
CA THR A 148 -14.76 20.81 -6.03
C THR A 148 -14.68 20.23 -7.45
N GLU A 149 -13.68 20.63 -8.23
CA GLU A 149 -13.54 20.19 -9.63
C GLU A 149 -13.21 18.69 -9.76
N ASP A 150 -12.74 18.05 -8.69
CA ASP A 150 -12.38 16.63 -8.65
C ASP A 150 -13.54 15.72 -8.21
N ASP A 151 -14.72 16.28 -7.95
CA ASP A 151 -15.93 15.52 -7.65
C ASP A 151 -16.36 14.65 -8.83
N ILE A 152 -16.68 13.39 -8.56
CA ILE A 152 -17.17 12.44 -9.57
C ILE A 152 -18.64 12.10 -9.27
N ASN A 153 -19.51 12.44 -10.20
CA ASN A 153 -20.95 12.27 -10.06
C ASN A 153 -21.45 10.92 -10.60
N GLY A 154 -22.48 10.36 -9.95
CA GLY A 154 -23.30 9.29 -10.52
C GLY A 154 -24.03 9.73 -11.78
N ASN A 155 -24.17 8.82 -12.73
CA ASN A 155 -24.89 9.05 -13.98
C ASN A 155 -26.39 9.23 -13.76
N LYS A 156 -26.92 8.64 -12.67
CA LYS A 156 -28.35 8.62 -12.35
C LYS A 156 -28.79 9.67 -11.33
N ASN A 157 -27.98 10.71 -11.10
CA ASN A 157 -28.43 11.86 -10.32
C ASN A 157 -29.65 12.47 -11.02
N LEU A 158 -30.84 12.23 -10.48
CA LEU A 158 -32.08 12.83 -10.97
C LEU A 158 -32.10 14.30 -10.53
N PRO A 159 -32.51 15.25 -11.40
CA PRO A 159 -32.79 16.62 -10.99
C PRO A 159 -33.99 16.71 -10.05
#